data_AF-U5WAF5-F1
#
_entry.id   AF-U5WAF5-F1
#
_cell.length_a   1.000
_cell.length_b   1.000
_cell.length_c   1.000
_cell.angle_alpha   90.00
_cell.angle_beta   90.00
_cell.angle_gamma   90.00
#
_symmetry.space_group_name_H-M   'P 1'
#
loop_
_entity.id
_entity.type
_entity.pdbx_description
1 polymer ?
#
loop_
_entity_poly.entity_id
_entity_poly.type
_entity_poly.pdbx_seq_one_letter_code
_entity_poly.pdbx_strand_id
1 'polypeptide(L)'
;MARVGAAPAARILHGVVLSRRWSAFLVVVGVWTWLIWPRFGLAIWKDDRSFADGSPTAFLWVHALLIGASLVIGTTVGVLGVRAWRGTRSAEEIGAPGGPAPKD
;
A
#
# COMPACT_ATOMS: atom_id res chain seq x y z
N MET A 1 -38.97 -25.63 15.61
CA MET A 1 -38.18 -25.82 14.37
C MET A 1 -37.51 -24.50 14.04
N ALA A 2 -36.18 -24.41 14.21
CA ALA A 2 -35.41 -23.19 14.03
C ALA A 2 -35.11 -22.92 12.56
N ARG A 3 -35.36 -21.69 12.08
CA ARG A 3 -34.65 -21.11 10.94
C ARG A 3 -33.74 -20.01 11.48
N VAL A 4 -32.52 -20.40 11.86
CA VAL A 4 -31.42 -19.46 12.01
C VAL A 4 -31.09 -18.95 10.62
N GLY A 5 -31.53 -17.74 10.31
CA GLY A 5 -31.09 -17.02 9.12
C GLY A 5 -29.60 -16.71 9.26
N ALA A 6 -28.76 -17.46 8.55
CA ALA A 6 -27.38 -17.09 8.32
C ALA A 6 -27.36 -15.83 7.44
N ALA A 7 -27.47 -14.66 8.07
CA ALA A 7 -27.18 -13.38 7.46
C ALA A 7 -25.64 -13.17 7.44
N PRO A 8 -25.11 -12.31 6.58
CA PRO A 8 -24.44 -12.67 5.35
C PRO A 8 -22.93 -12.42 5.50
N ALA A 9 -22.15 -13.47 5.74
CA ALA A 9 -20.69 -13.40 5.63
C ALA A 9 -20.26 -12.90 4.23
N ALA A 10 -21.09 -13.15 3.21
CA ALA A 10 -20.93 -12.64 1.85
C ALA A 10 -21.00 -11.10 1.74
N ARG A 11 -21.62 -10.38 2.69
CA ARG A 11 -21.76 -8.92 2.65
C ARG A 11 -20.54 -8.16 3.19
N ILE A 12 -19.69 -8.84 3.96
CA ILE A 12 -18.47 -8.26 4.55
C ILE A 12 -17.36 -8.14 3.49
N LEU A 13 -17.45 -8.90 2.39
CA LEU A 13 -16.56 -8.81 1.23
C LEU A 13 -17.04 -7.81 0.17
N HIS A 14 -18.11 -7.03 0.43
CA HIS A 14 -18.52 -5.94 -0.46
C HIS A 14 -17.42 -4.87 -0.44
N GLY A 15 -16.71 -4.77 -1.57
CA GLY A 15 -15.42 -4.09 -1.70
C GLY A 15 -15.36 -2.74 -1.01
N VAL A 16 -14.44 -2.62 -0.05
CA VAL A 16 -14.08 -1.34 0.56
C VAL A 16 -13.43 -0.49 -0.53
N VAL A 17 -14.20 0.40 -1.15
CA VAL A 17 -13.66 1.42 -2.05
C VAL A 17 -12.98 2.48 -1.19
N LEU A 18 -11.65 2.46 -1.16
CA LEU A 18 -10.85 3.40 -0.38
C LEU A 18 -11.07 4.83 -0.91
N SER A 19 -11.33 5.80 -0.02
CA SER A 19 -11.55 7.18 -0.45
C SER A 19 -10.32 7.74 -1.18
N ARG A 20 -10.54 8.75 -2.04
CA ARG A 20 -9.46 9.40 -2.80
C ARG A 20 -8.35 9.95 -1.89
N ARG A 21 -8.72 10.57 -0.76
CA ARG A 21 -7.78 11.09 0.24
C ARG A 21 -6.93 9.97 0.87
N TRP A 22 -7.57 8.86 1.24
CA TRP A 22 -6.85 7.71 1.78
C TRP A 22 -5.95 7.04 0.74
N SER A 23 -6.38 6.96 -0.51
CA SER A 23 -5.55 6.42 -1.60
C SER A 23 -4.29 7.25 -1.82
N ALA A 24 -4.39 8.59 -1.84
CA ALA A 24 -3.22 9.47 -1.89
C ALA A 24 -2.32 9.30 -0.67
N PHE A 25 -2.90 9.18 0.53
CA PHE A 25 -2.14 8.91 1.74
C PHE A 25 -1.32 7.63 1.64
N LEU A 26 -1.89 6.53 1.15
CA LEU A 26 -1.16 5.26 0.95
C LEU A 26 0.02 5.41 -0.04
N VAL A 27 -0.18 6.16 -1.13
CA VAL A 27 0.91 6.44 -2.08
C VAL A 27 2.03 7.23 -1.41
N VAL A 28 1.67 8.29 -0.67
CA VAL A 28 2.65 9.10 0.07
C VAL A 28 3.40 8.26 1.10
N VAL A 29 2.72 7.39 1.84
CA VAL A 29 3.36 6.46 2.78
C VAL A 29 4.33 5.53 2.07
N GLY A 30 3.96 4.97 0.91
CA GLY A 30 4.85 4.14 0.11
C GLY A 30 6.10 4.89 -0.33
N VAL A 31 5.95 6.11 -0.84
CA VAL A 31 7.08 6.97 -1.23
C VAL A 31 7.95 7.32 -0.02
N TRP A 32 7.36 7.75 1.10
CA TRP A 32 8.08 8.05 2.34
C TRP A 32 8.90 6.87 2.83
N THR A 33 8.33 5.66 2.78
CA THR A 33 9.01 4.40 3.12
C THR A 33 10.24 4.20 2.24
N TRP A 34 10.08 4.32 0.92
CA TRP A 34 11.18 4.23 -0.05
C TRP A 34 12.24 5.33 0.11
N LEU A 35 11.84 6.48 0.61
CA LEU A 35 12.75 7.55 0.93
C LEU A 35 13.59 7.15 2.16
N ILE A 36 12.98 6.81 3.29
CA ILE A 36 13.69 6.62 4.57
C ILE A 36 14.60 5.38 4.59
N TRP A 37 14.09 4.23 4.16
CA TRP A 37 14.78 2.96 4.42
C TRP A 37 16.11 2.77 3.68
N PRO A 38 16.27 3.15 2.40
CA PRO A 38 17.57 3.06 1.72
C PRO A 38 18.65 3.92 2.37
N ARG A 39 18.29 5.12 2.85
CA ARG A 39 19.26 6.00 3.55
C ARG A 39 19.64 5.43 4.90
N PHE A 40 18.66 4.86 5.61
CA PHE A 40 18.93 4.14 6.84
C PHE A 40 19.83 2.93 6.58
N GLY A 41 19.62 2.18 5.49
CA GLY A 41 20.50 1.10 5.06
C GLY A 41 21.94 1.55 4.81
N LEU A 42 22.14 2.72 4.19
CA LEU A 42 23.47 3.32 4.04
C LEU A 42 24.10 3.70 5.38
N ALA A 43 23.31 4.16 6.34
CA ALA A 43 23.79 4.47 7.69
C ALA A 43 24.22 3.19 8.42
N ILE A 44 23.41 2.12 8.35
CA ILE A 44 23.75 0.81 8.90
C ILE A 44 25.03 0.28 8.26
N TRP A 45 25.14 0.29 6.93
CA TRP A 45 26.33 -0.20 6.23
C TRP A 45 27.63 0.47 6.69
N LYS A 46 27.54 1.76 7.07
CA LYS A 46 28.69 2.57 7.54
C LYS A 46 28.92 2.49 9.05
N ASP A 47 28.05 1.82 9.81
CA ASP A 47 28.19 1.65 11.25
C ASP A 47 29.28 0.62 11.57
N ASP A 48 30.14 0.91 12.55
CA ASP A 48 31.27 0.05 12.95
C ASP A 48 30.83 -1.37 13.36
N ARG A 49 29.57 -1.54 13.79
CA ARG A 49 29.03 -2.85 14.18
C ARG A 49 28.65 -3.74 13.00
N SER A 50 28.59 -3.21 11.78
CA SER A 50 28.11 -3.96 10.60
C SER A 50 29.10 -5.01 10.12
N PHE A 51 30.39 -4.81 10.37
CA PHE A 51 31.43 -5.74 9.98
C PHE A 51 32.39 -6.02 11.14
N ALA A 52 32.76 -7.28 11.30
CA ALA A 52 33.81 -7.72 12.21
C ALA A 52 34.83 -8.51 11.41
N ASP A 53 36.09 -8.10 11.43
CA ASP A 53 37.19 -8.73 10.67
C ASP A 53 36.86 -8.92 9.17
N GLY A 54 36.17 -7.92 8.58
CA GLY A 54 35.74 -7.93 7.18
C GLY A 54 34.51 -8.80 6.88
N SER A 55 33.93 -9.45 7.87
CA SER A 55 32.74 -10.30 7.72
C SER A 55 31.45 -9.60 8.19
N PRO A 56 30.32 -9.74 7.47
CA PRO A 56 29.01 -9.25 7.91
C PRO A 56 28.60 -9.79 9.27
N THR A 57 28.18 -8.92 10.18
CA THR A 57 27.69 -9.33 11.50
C THR A 57 26.18 -9.59 11.49
N ALA A 58 25.67 -10.17 12.58
CA ALA A 58 24.22 -10.30 12.80
C ALA A 58 23.50 -8.94 12.84
N PHE A 59 24.17 -7.88 13.31
CA PHE A 59 23.62 -6.52 13.30
C PHE A 59 23.28 -6.08 11.87
N LEU A 60 24.20 -6.29 10.92
CA LEU A 60 23.95 -5.97 9.51
C LEU A 60 22.82 -6.82 8.93
N TRP A 61 22.84 -8.14 9.17
CA TRP A 61 21.84 -9.05 8.60
C TRP A 61 20.42 -8.78 9.09
N VAL A 62 20.23 -8.56 10.40
CA VAL A 62 18.90 -8.25 10.96
C VAL A 62 18.36 -6.97 10.35
N HIS A 63 19.17 -5.91 10.27
CA HIS A 63 18.72 -4.66 9.68
C HIS A 63 18.47 -4.77 8.18
N ALA A 64 19.31 -5.49 7.44
CA ALA A 64 19.10 -5.73 6.02
C ALA A 64 17.77 -6.44 5.76
N LEU A 65 17.45 -7.47 6.56
CA LEU A 65 16.16 -8.17 6.48
C LEU A 65 14.98 -7.25 6.81
N LEU A 66 15.07 -6.46 7.89
CA LEU A 66 14.02 -5.52 8.30
C LEU A 66 13.80 -4.41 7.27
N ILE A 67 14.87 -3.89 6.66
CA ILE A 67 14.82 -2.92 5.57
C ILE A 67 14.14 -3.54 4.35
N GLY A 68 14.56 -4.74 3.95
CA GLY A 68 13.98 -5.45 2.80
C GLY A 68 12.49 -5.71 2.98
N ALA A 69 12.09 -6.24 4.14
CA ALA A 69 10.68 -6.47 4.48
C ALA A 69 9.88 -5.15 4.45
N SER A 70 10.42 -4.10 5.06
CA SER A 70 9.79 -2.77 5.07
C SER A 70 9.59 -2.19 3.67
N LEU A 71 10.58 -2.35 2.78
CA LEU A 71 10.48 -1.90 1.39
C LEU A 71 9.44 -2.68 0.61
N VAL A 72 9.34 -4.00 0.79
CA VAL A 72 8.29 -4.83 0.18
C VAL A 72 6.91 -4.39 0.64
N ILE A 73 6.74 -4.19 1.95
CA ILE A 73 5.47 -3.71 2.52
C ILE A 73 5.13 -2.32 1.98
N GLY A 74 6.07 -1.37 2.04
CA GLY A 74 5.85 0.00 1.53
C GLY A 74 5.53 0.04 0.04
N THR A 75 6.18 -0.80 -0.77
CA THR A 75 5.88 -0.95 -2.19
C THR A 75 4.46 -1.48 -2.40
N THR A 76 4.09 -2.53 -1.67
CA THR A 76 2.74 -3.12 -1.75
C THR A 76 1.68 -2.08 -1.39
N VAL A 77 1.87 -1.35 -0.30
CA VAL A 77 0.99 -0.26 0.14
C VAL A 77 0.89 0.83 -0.92
N GLY A 78 2.02 1.28 -1.47
CA GLY A 78 2.04 2.31 -2.53
C GLY A 78 1.31 1.85 -3.80
N VAL A 79 1.54 0.61 -4.24
CA VAL A 79 0.86 0.03 -5.41
C VAL A 79 -0.65 -0.07 -5.17
N LEU A 80 -1.09 -0.52 -3.99
CA LEU A 80 -2.51 -0.55 -3.65
C LEU A 80 -3.13 0.84 -3.65
N GLY A 81 -2.43 1.86 -3.12
CA GLY A 81 -2.85 3.26 -3.18
C GLY A 81 -3.03 3.75 -4.62
N VAL A 82 -2.08 3.45 -5.51
CA VAL A 82 -2.18 3.81 -6.95
C VAL A 82 -3.36 3.11 -7.61
N ARG A 83 -3.56 1.81 -7.34
CA ARG A 83 -4.66 1.02 -7.92
C ARG A 83 -6.02 1.54 -7.46
N ALA A 84 -6.17 1.84 -6.17
CA ALA A 84 -7.40 2.41 -5.61
C ALA A 84 -7.70 3.80 -6.20
N TRP A 85 -6.68 4.66 -6.32
CA TRP A 85 -6.83 5.97 -6.93
C TRP A 85 -7.30 5.89 -8.38
N ARG A 86 -6.73 4.98 -9.19
CA ARG A 86 -7.14 4.78 -10.58
C ARG A 86 -8.57 4.23 -10.70
N GLY A 87 -8.98 3.31 -9.82
CA GLY A 87 -10.34 2.75 -9.81
C GLY A 87 -11.43 3.79 -9.52
N THR A 88 -11.15 4.78 -8.66
CA THR A 88 -12.12 5.86 -8.38
C THR A 88 -12.41 6.77 -9.57
N ARG A 89 -11.47 6.93 -10.52
CA ARG A 89 -11.68 7.75 -11.73
C ARG A 89 -12.70 7.16 -12.70
N SER A 90 -12.73 5.84 -12.85
CA SER A 90 -13.63 5.17 -13.79
C SER A 90 -15.10 5.19 -13.33
N ALA A 91 -15.36 5.25 -12.02
CA ALA A 91 -16.72 5.37 -11.50
C ALA A 91 -17.33 6.77 -11.73
N GLU A 92 -16.49 7.82 -11.73
CA GLU A 92 -16.91 9.21 -11.99
C GLU A 92 -17.25 9.42 -13.48
N GLU A 93 -16.49 8.82 -14.39
CA GLU A 93 -16.71 8.91 -15.84
C GLU A 93 -17.97 8.17 -16.31
N ILE A 94 -18.30 7.02 -15.70
CA ILE A 94 -19.52 6.25 -16.00
C ILE A 94 -20.78 6.91 -15.42
N GLY A 95 -20.62 7.80 -14.44
CA GLY A 95 -21.72 8.48 -13.74
C GLY A 95 -22.13 9.84 -14.31
N ALA A 96 -21.51 10.33 -15.39
CA ALA A 96 -21.85 11.63 -15.97
C ALA A 96 -23.26 11.60 -16.61
N PRO A 97 -24.26 12.35 -16.06
CA PRO A 97 -25.55 12.52 -16.73
C PRO A 97 -25.37 13.53 -17.85
N GLY A 98 -25.22 13.03 -19.09
CA GLY A 98 -24.95 13.88 -20.24
C GLY A 98 -25.08 13.18 -21.58
N GLY A 99 -26.10 12.34 -21.75
CA GLY A 99 -26.58 12.01 -23.10
C GLY A 99 -27.35 13.23 -23.65
N PRO A 100 -27.10 13.69 -24.90
CA PRO A 100 -27.83 14.82 -25.45
C PRO A 100 -29.34 14.52 -25.43
N ALA A 101 -30.12 15.44 -24.87
CA ALA A 101 -31.57 15.34 -24.81
C ALA A 101 -32.15 15.24 -26.24
N PRO A 102 -33.06 14.28 -26.51
CA PRO A 102 -33.82 14.26 -27.75
C PRO A 102 -34.52 15.61 -27.97
N LYS A 103 -34.36 16.16 -29.18
CA LYS A 103 -35.07 17.36 -29.62
C LYS A 103 -36.29 16.91 -30.42
N ASP A 104 -37.43 16.91 -29.75
CA ASP A 104 -38.75 16.74 -30.34
C ASP A 104 -39.78 17.57 -29.56
#